data_AF-A0A3N9N0Q5-F1
#
_entry.id   AF-A0A3N9N0Q5-F1
#
_cell.length_a   1.000
_cell.length_b   1.000
_cell.length_c   1.000
_cell.angle_alpha   90.00
_cell.angle_beta   90.00
_cell.angle_gamma   90.00
#
_symmetry.space_group_name_H-M   'P 1'
#
loop_
_entity.id
_entity.type
_entity.pdbx_description
1 polymer ?
#
loop_
_entity_poly.entity_id
_entity_poly.type
_entity_poly.pdbx_seq_one_letter_code
_entity_poly.pdbx_strand_id
1 'polypeptide(L)'
;MKRLLFFMLVPAILIGVRCIKKNPVENEYFYTPVSKYIRYSNWHQASAPVSVSEGKESLSTKGHLYWFNPYEQVPINEIWPDREISTRYGASDRVNVLTFVFHPNPSVLSSSDSWAGIQMALPQDSLDPAGFQYLDLWIKGDDGCLHIDIGQISEDVIPDGLYNTEDRRVAYFRNGLLDEGEDTGLDGVVGPDPPQLFYPHEEATIENGIATPYDFWDLNLDLVKSTDEPWSYDDWLPWGKTKDYSHINGTENSKEGSLIICPDTEDLNGNGTLDLDNSYSEYRICLEKDSPDTVYLVKGYPDLYATTGWHHYRIPLDDPALVIQEVPRTNTETIRLWINGVEQDSISVSIAAFHFSTE
;
A
#
# COMPACT_ATOMS: atom_id res chain seq x y z
N MET A 1 -67.13 -14.00 1.47
CA MET A 1 -66.09 -13.56 2.42
C MET A 1 -64.77 -14.22 2.03
N LYS A 2 -63.91 -13.52 1.29
CA LYS A 2 -62.52 -13.95 1.02
C LYS A 2 -61.62 -12.92 1.68
N ARG A 3 -60.87 -13.33 2.71
CA ARG A 3 -59.86 -12.50 3.37
C ARG A 3 -58.63 -12.45 2.47
N LEU A 4 -58.28 -11.26 2.00
CA LEU A 4 -57.02 -10.98 1.31
C LEU A 4 -55.95 -10.82 2.40
N LEU A 5 -54.96 -11.71 2.44
CA LEU A 5 -53.75 -11.51 3.24
C LEU A 5 -52.86 -10.51 2.50
N PHE A 6 -52.62 -9.35 3.11
CA PHE A 6 -51.55 -8.45 2.70
C PHE A 6 -50.23 -8.98 3.27
N PHE A 7 -49.33 -9.44 2.41
CA PHE A 7 -47.93 -9.60 2.77
C PHE A 7 -47.28 -8.21 2.77
N MET A 8 -46.92 -7.71 3.95
CA MET A 8 -45.96 -6.61 4.07
C MET A 8 -44.59 -7.15 3.62
N LEU A 9 -44.12 -6.69 2.46
CA LEU A 9 -42.70 -6.72 2.15
C LEU A 9 -42.01 -5.73 3.08
N VAL A 10 -41.28 -6.25 4.06
CA VAL A 10 -40.27 -5.47 4.79
C VAL A 10 -39.07 -5.36 3.84
N PRO A 11 -38.64 -4.14 3.46
CA PRO A 11 -37.40 -4.02 2.70
C PRO A 11 -36.26 -4.44 3.61
N ALA A 12 -35.58 -5.52 3.25
CA ALA A 12 -34.29 -5.86 3.84
C ALA A 12 -33.33 -4.75 3.42
N ILE A 13 -32.98 -3.88 4.36
CA ILE A 13 -31.82 -3.00 4.22
C ILE A 13 -30.62 -3.95 4.27
N LEU A 14 -30.07 -4.29 3.11
CA LEU A 14 -28.70 -4.82 3.04
C LEU A 14 -27.80 -3.67 3.49
N ILE A 15 -27.43 -3.70 4.76
CA ILE A 15 -26.25 -2.98 5.21
C ILE A 15 -25.10 -3.79 4.63
N GLY A 16 -24.44 -3.25 3.59
CA GLY A 16 -23.17 -3.82 3.13
C GLY A 16 -22.23 -3.88 4.33
N VAL A 17 -21.93 -5.07 4.81
CA VAL A 17 -20.98 -5.25 5.90
C VAL A 17 -19.60 -5.06 5.27
N ARG A 18 -18.99 -3.91 5.54
CA ARG A 18 -17.62 -3.62 5.12
C ARG A 18 -16.68 -4.58 5.83
N CYS A 19 -16.09 -5.51 5.09
CA CYS A 19 -15.03 -6.35 5.60
C CYS A 19 -13.72 -5.54 5.57
N ILE A 20 -13.07 -5.38 6.72
CA ILE A 20 -11.79 -4.68 6.84
C ILE A 20 -10.81 -5.69 7.43
N LYS A 21 -9.76 -6.07 6.68
CA LYS A 21 -8.72 -6.98 7.19
C LYS A 21 -8.11 -6.39 8.46
N LYS A 22 -7.97 -7.21 9.51
CA LYS A 22 -7.35 -6.83 10.80
C LYS A 22 -6.37 -7.92 11.20
N ASN A 23 -5.12 -7.58 11.43
CA ASN A 23 -4.09 -8.58 11.67
C ASN A 23 -4.14 -9.20 13.09
N PRO A 24 -3.92 -10.53 13.22
CA PRO A 24 -3.94 -11.27 14.48
C PRO A 24 -2.70 -11.06 15.36
N VAL A 25 -1.59 -10.59 14.79
CA VAL A 25 -0.32 -10.43 15.52
C VAL A 25 -0.24 -9.11 16.29
N GLU A 26 -1.22 -8.22 16.09
CA GLU A 26 -1.42 -7.06 16.95
C GLU A 26 -2.10 -7.49 18.25
N ASN A 27 -1.32 -8.11 19.15
CA ASN A 27 -1.77 -8.40 20.50
C ASN A 27 -2.34 -7.13 21.15
N GLU A 28 -3.54 -7.26 21.70
CA GLU A 28 -4.36 -6.31 22.49
C GLU A 28 -3.70 -5.73 23.75
N TYR A 29 -2.38 -5.72 23.86
CA TYR A 29 -1.68 -5.22 25.03
C TYR A 29 -0.77 -4.06 24.63
N PHE A 30 -1.13 -2.88 25.14
CA PHE A 30 -0.52 -1.54 25.02
C PHE A 30 -1.15 -0.60 23.98
N TYR A 31 -2.17 0.13 24.43
CA TYR A 31 -2.77 1.29 23.77
C TYR A 31 -1.73 2.42 23.60
N THR A 32 -0.96 2.38 22.52
CA THR A 32 -0.62 3.62 21.83
C THR A 32 -1.38 3.61 20.51
N PRO A 33 -2.26 4.59 20.23
CA PRO A 33 -2.93 4.65 18.94
C PRO A 33 -1.85 4.82 17.86
N VAL A 34 -1.62 3.76 17.08
CA VAL A 34 -0.81 3.84 15.88
C VAL A 34 -1.56 4.72 14.90
N SER A 35 -0.92 5.79 14.45
CA SER A 35 -1.48 6.66 13.41
C SER A 35 -1.93 5.81 12.22
N LYS A 36 -3.08 6.12 11.63
CA LYS A 36 -3.61 5.37 10.47
C LYS A 36 -2.61 5.30 9.31
N TYR A 37 -1.78 6.33 9.16
CA TYR A 37 -0.74 6.42 8.13
C TYR A 37 0.47 5.51 8.42
N ILE A 38 0.65 5.08 9.67
CA ILE A 38 1.78 4.23 10.08
C ILE A 38 1.39 2.75 10.10
N ARG A 39 0.10 2.45 10.24
CA ARG A 39 -0.40 1.07 10.27
C ARG A 39 -0.29 0.44 8.88
N TYR A 40 0.53 -0.61 8.75
CA TYR A 40 0.81 -1.24 7.46
C TYR A 40 -0.45 -1.84 6.79
N SER A 41 -1.39 -2.34 7.59
CA SER A 41 -2.64 -2.97 7.12
C SER A 41 -3.66 -1.99 6.52
N ASN A 42 -3.40 -0.68 6.59
CA ASN A 42 -4.24 0.31 5.93
C ASN A 42 -3.79 0.58 4.49
N TRP A 43 -2.60 0.12 4.13
CA TRP A 43 -2.00 0.31 2.82
C TRP A 43 -2.17 -0.96 1.98
N HIS A 44 -2.36 -0.76 0.68
CA HIS A 44 -2.51 -1.80 -0.34
C HIS A 44 -1.49 -1.55 -1.43
N GLN A 45 -1.31 -2.49 -2.36
CA GLN A 45 -0.53 -2.25 -3.57
C GLN A 45 -1.07 -1.02 -4.31
N ALA A 46 -0.17 -0.24 -4.92
CA ALA A 46 -0.56 0.95 -5.66
C ALA A 46 -0.71 0.70 -7.16
N SER A 47 -1.67 1.42 -7.77
CA SER A 47 -1.66 1.65 -9.21
C SER A 47 -0.45 2.51 -9.61
N ALA A 48 -0.07 2.44 -10.88
CA ALA A 48 1.07 3.19 -11.37
C ALA A 48 0.86 4.71 -11.31
N PRO A 49 1.88 5.48 -10.89
CA PRO A 49 1.84 6.92 -11.02
C PRO A 49 1.90 7.34 -12.49
N VAL A 50 1.08 8.32 -12.86
CA VAL A 50 0.97 8.84 -14.23
C VAL A 50 2.31 9.35 -14.75
N SER A 51 3.17 9.85 -13.86
CA SER A 51 4.52 10.34 -14.17
C SER A 51 5.51 9.25 -14.58
N VAL A 52 5.25 7.97 -14.25
CA VAL A 52 6.07 6.83 -14.69
C VAL A 52 5.61 6.36 -16.07
N SER A 53 4.35 5.93 -16.17
CA SER A 53 3.65 5.59 -17.42
C SER A 53 2.22 5.17 -17.10
N GLU A 54 1.36 5.19 -18.12
CA GLU A 54 -0.04 4.78 -17.99
C GLU A 54 -0.23 3.32 -18.45
N GLY A 55 -1.16 2.62 -17.80
CA GLY A 55 -1.55 1.26 -18.18
C GLY A 55 -0.43 0.23 -18.03
N LYS A 56 -0.47 -0.80 -18.86
CA LYS A 56 0.43 -1.98 -18.80
C LYS A 56 1.91 -1.66 -18.98
N GLU A 57 2.24 -0.57 -19.68
CA GLU A 57 3.63 -0.14 -19.89
C GLU A 57 4.36 0.15 -18.56
N SER A 58 3.60 0.52 -17.51
CA SER A 58 4.13 0.77 -16.17
C SER A 58 4.72 -0.47 -15.49
N LEU A 59 4.28 -1.67 -15.88
CA LEU A 59 4.77 -2.91 -15.29
C LEU A 59 6.19 -3.25 -15.75
N SER A 60 6.59 -2.75 -16.93
CA SER A 60 7.94 -2.97 -17.47
C SER A 60 9.05 -2.40 -16.58
N THR A 61 8.73 -1.37 -15.79
CA THR A 61 9.66 -0.73 -14.85
C THR A 61 9.30 -0.96 -13.38
N LYS A 62 8.18 -1.63 -13.09
CA LYS A 62 7.74 -1.92 -11.72
C LYS A 62 8.75 -2.86 -11.05
N GLY A 63 9.30 -2.42 -9.91
CA GLY A 63 10.10 -3.23 -9.01
C GLY A 63 9.23 -3.97 -8.00
N HIS A 64 9.87 -4.60 -7.01
CA HIS A 64 9.16 -5.34 -5.97
C HIS A 64 9.26 -4.60 -4.64
N LEU A 65 8.14 -4.44 -3.94
CA LEU A 65 8.06 -3.74 -2.66
C LEU A 65 7.18 -4.49 -1.69
N TYR A 66 7.68 -4.70 -0.47
CA TYR A 66 6.91 -5.19 0.67
C TYR A 66 6.97 -4.19 1.82
N TRP A 67 5.89 -4.07 2.59
CA TRP A 67 5.71 -3.08 3.66
C TRP A 67 5.10 -3.70 4.92
N PHE A 68 5.58 -3.26 6.07
CA PHE A 68 5.23 -3.86 7.35
C PHE A 68 5.44 -2.90 8.52
N ASN A 69 4.84 -3.23 9.66
CA ASN A 69 5.26 -2.70 10.95
C ASN A 69 6.24 -3.69 11.60
N PRO A 70 7.50 -3.31 11.90
CA PRO A 70 8.45 -4.23 12.52
C PRO A 70 7.97 -4.72 13.88
N TYR A 71 7.98 -6.04 14.11
CA TYR A 71 7.56 -6.63 15.39
C TYR A 71 8.28 -6.06 16.62
N GLU A 72 9.58 -5.78 16.49
CA GLU A 72 10.39 -5.26 17.60
C GLU A 72 10.09 -3.80 17.94
N GLN A 73 9.42 -3.07 17.04
CA GLN A 73 9.19 -1.63 17.14
C GLN A 73 10.52 -0.83 17.23
N VAL A 74 10.42 0.50 17.19
CA VAL A 74 11.59 1.38 17.27
C VAL A 74 11.58 2.14 18.60
N PRO A 75 12.70 2.22 19.34
CA PRO A 75 12.80 3.05 20.54
C PRO A 75 12.42 4.51 20.25
N ILE A 76 11.57 5.10 21.08
CA ILE A 76 11.08 6.48 20.93
C ILE A 76 12.25 7.47 20.88
N ASN A 77 13.28 7.27 21.69
CA ASN A 77 14.45 8.13 21.76
C ASN A 77 15.44 7.95 20.60
N GLU A 78 15.30 6.92 19.77
CA GLU A 78 16.03 6.81 18.50
C GLU A 78 15.45 7.80 17.48
N ILE A 79 14.13 8.01 17.51
CA ILE A 79 13.41 8.89 16.57
C ILE A 79 13.34 10.33 17.12
N TRP A 80 12.95 10.48 18.39
CA TRP A 80 12.80 11.77 19.08
C TRP A 80 13.64 11.79 20.36
N PRO A 81 14.95 12.12 20.27
CA PRO A 81 15.90 12.01 21.39
C PRO A 81 15.55 12.87 22.61
N ASP A 82 14.95 14.05 22.40
CA ASP A 82 14.57 14.97 23.47
C ASP A 82 13.23 14.63 24.13
N ARG A 83 12.52 13.61 23.63
CA ARG A 83 11.20 13.26 24.13
C ARG A 83 11.35 12.54 25.47
N GLU A 84 10.76 13.12 26.52
CA GLU A 84 10.66 12.44 27.81
C GLU A 84 9.82 11.16 27.67
N ILE A 85 10.42 10.02 28.01
CA ILE A 85 9.74 8.72 28.02
C ILE A 85 9.33 8.39 29.46
N SER A 86 8.03 8.22 29.67
CA SER A 86 7.51 7.61 30.89
C SER A 86 7.09 6.18 30.57
N THR A 87 7.66 5.21 31.27
CA THR A 87 7.22 3.80 31.24
C THR A 87 6.20 3.49 32.33
N ARG A 88 5.74 4.51 33.06
CA ARG A 88 4.72 4.36 34.10
C ARG A 88 3.35 4.08 33.47
N TYR A 89 2.54 3.30 34.17
CA TYR A 89 1.15 3.02 33.78
C TYR A 89 0.99 2.32 32.41
N GLY A 90 1.96 1.52 31.99
CA GLY A 90 1.86 0.73 30.75
C GLY A 90 2.15 1.51 29.47
N ALA A 91 2.76 2.69 29.56
CA ALA A 91 3.30 3.37 28.39
C ALA A 91 4.56 2.65 27.87
N SER A 92 4.63 2.47 26.55
CA SER A 92 5.77 1.86 25.85
C SER A 92 6.88 2.89 25.62
N ASP A 93 8.13 2.45 25.70
CA ASP A 93 9.30 3.22 25.25
C ASP A 93 9.61 3.00 23.76
N ARG A 94 8.77 2.23 23.06
CA ARG A 94 8.86 1.94 21.64
C ARG A 94 7.59 2.31 20.90
N VAL A 95 7.73 2.59 19.60
CA VAL A 95 6.66 2.94 18.68
C VAL A 95 6.72 2.13 17.40
N ASN A 96 5.55 1.90 16.81
CA ASN A 96 5.46 1.34 15.46
C ASN A 96 5.96 2.36 14.43
N VAL A 97 6.60 1.85 13.38
CA VAL A 97 6.99 2.58 12.18
C VAL A 97 6.51 1.80 10.97
N LEU A 98 6.14 2.48 9.89
CA LEU A 98 5.86 1.85 8.60
C LEU A 98 7.18 1.68 7.89
N THR A 99 7.64 0.45 7.70
CA THR A 99 8.85 0.14 6.94
C THR A 99 8.44 -0.47 5.61
N PHE A 100 9.03 -0.01 4.52
CA PHE A 100 8.96 -0.71 3.24
C PHE A 100 10.37 -0.98 2.73
N VAL A 101 10.54 -2.13 2.09
CA VAL A 101 11.77 -2.54 1.43
C VAL A 101 11.47 -2.61 -0.05
N PHE A 102 12.30 -1.92 -0.83
CA PHE A 102 12.14 -1.83 -2.26
C PHE A 102 13.34 -2.49 -2.96
N HIS A 103 13.02 -3.36 -3.91
CA HIS A 103 13.95 -3.97 -4.85
C HIS A 103 13.68 -3.39 -6.24
N PRO A 104 14.58 -2.57 -6.79
CA PRO A 104 14.45 -2.09 -8.17
C PRO A 104 14.43 -3.24 -9.17
N ASN A 105 13.63 -3.10 -10.22
CA ASN A 105 13.61 -4.05 -11.32
C ASN A 105 14.97 -4.05 -12.04
N PRO A 106 15.73 -5.17 -12.04
CA PRO A 106 17.07 -5.20 -12.62
C PRO A 106 17.07 -5.18 -14.16
N SER A 107 15.89 -5.30 -14.79
CA SER A 107 15.75 -5.35 -16.24
C SER A 107 15.61 -3.97 -16.88
N VAL A 108 15.40 -2.90 -16.08
CA VAL A 108 15.32 -1.54 -16.62
C VAL A 108 16.71 -1.01 -16.99
N LEU A 109 16.79 -0.08 -17.94
CA LEU A 109 18.06 0.47 -18.42
C LEU A 109 18.83 1.22 -17.32
N SER A 110 18.11 1.90 -16.44
CA SER A 110 18.65 2.55 -15.25
C SER A 110 17.80 2.13 -14.07
N SER A 111 18.37 1.48 -13.06
CA SER A 111 17.63 1.03 -11.86
C SER A 111 16.87 2.18 -11.18
N SER A 112 17.35 3.41 -11.34
CA SER A 112 16.68 4.63 -10.92
C SER A 112 15.33 4.91 -11.59
N ASP A 113 15.04 4.30 -12.75
CA ASP A 113 13.75 4.38 -13.44
C ASP A 113 12.73 3.38 -12.88
N SER A 114 13.18 2.42 -12.06
CA SER A 114 12.28 1.47 -11.43
C SER A 114 11.46 2.12 -10.34
N TRP A 115 10.20 1.69 -10.20
CA TRP A 115 9.27 2.22 -9.22
C TRP A 115 8.52 1.10 -8.49
N ALA A 116 8.05 1.38 -7.28
CA ALA A 116 6.98 0.62 -6.64
C ALA A 116 6.27 1.50 -5.61
N GLY A 117 5.03 1.15 -5.24
CA GLY A 117 4.28 1.97 -4.31
C GLY A 117 3.16 1.24 -3.59
N ILE A 118 2.64 1.93 -2.59
CA ILE A 118 1.50 1.54 -1.77
C ILE A 118 0.48 2.68 -1.71
N GLN A 119 -0.81 2.35 -1.66
CA GLN A 119 -1.86 3.36 -1.55
C GLN A 119 -2.89 3.01 -0.49
N MET A 120 -3.52 4.05 0.05
CA MET A 120 -4.52 3.95 1.10
C MET A 120 -5.69 4.85 0.74
N ALA A 121 -6.87 4.24 0.60
CA ALA A 121 -8.13 4.96 0.57
C ALA A 121 -8.40 5.59 1.95
N LEU A 122 -8.74 6.87 1.92
CA LEU A 122 -9.12 7.66 3.07
C LEU A 122 -10.61 7.44 3.36
N PRO A 123 -11.00 7.25 4.63
CA PRO A 123 -12.41 7.27 4.98
C PRO A 123 -13.07 8.57 4.51
N GLN A 124 -14.32 8.49 4.05
CA GLN A 124 -15.07 9.62 3.48
C GLN A 124 -15.25 10.80 4.46
N ASP A 125 -15.11 10.55 5.76
CA ASP A 125 -15.15 11.53 6.84
C ASP A 125 -13.75 11.97 7.32
N SER A 126 -12.70 11.51 6.66
CA SER A 126 -11.34 11.75 7.10
C SER A 126 -10.79 13.05 6.52
N LEU A 127 -10.17 13.83 7.42
CA LEU A 127 -9.34 15.03 7.20
C LEU A 127 -9.44 15.70 5.82
N ASP A 128 -10.04 16.90 5.79
CA ASP A 128 -9.89 17.84 4.67
C ASP A 128 -8.48 18.46 4.72
N PRO A 129 -7.54 18.09 3.82
CA PRO A 129 -6.21 18.67 3.81
C PRO A 129 -6.20 20.17 3.48
N ALA A 130 -7.32 20.76 3.02
CA ALA A 130 -7.40 22.19 2.70
C ALA A 130 -7.10 23.10 3.90
N GLY A 131 -7.31 22.61 5.14
CA GLY A 131 -7.00 23.35 6.35
C GLY A 131 -5.52 23.36 6.74
N PHE A 132 -4.68 22.56 6.08
CA PHE A 132 -3.28 22.38 6.44
C PHE A 132 -2.34 23.09 5.48
N GLN A 133 -1.20 23.49 6.03
CA GLN A 133 -0.16 24.20 5.29
C GLN A 133 1.01 23.27 4.97
N TYR A 134 1.26 22.27 5.82
CA TYR A 134 2.41 21.40 5.67
C TYR A 134 2.06 19.91 5.82
N LEU A 135 2.89 19.08 5.22
CA LEU A 135 3.03 17.65 5.52
C LEU A 135 4.32 17.45 6.34
N ASP A 136 4.19 16.94 7.56
CA ASP A 136 5.30 16.58 8.42
C ASP A 136 5.56 15.05 8.34
N LEU A 137 6.80 14.69 8.01
CA LEU A 137 7.27 13.31 7.88
C LEU A 137 8.52 13.08 8.73
N TRP A 138 8.48 12.04 9.57
CA TRP A 138 9.68 11.51 10.22
C TRP A 138 10.09 10.23 9.50
N ILE A 139 11.19 10.30 8.75
CA ILE A 139 11.62 9.24 7.83
C ILE A 139 13.07 8.84 8.07
N LYS A 140 13.40 7.56 7.86
CA LYS A 140 14.75 7.01 7.86
C LYS A 140 14.99 6.30 6.53
N GLY A 141 16.08 6.67 5.88
CA GLY A 141 16.54 6.19 4.57
C GLY A 141 17.63 7.12 4.04
N ASP A 142 18.43 6.67 3.09
CA ASP A 142 19.62 7.38 2.60
C ASP A 142 19.81 7.35 1.08
N ASP A 143 18.87 6.75 0.35
CA ASP A 143 18.88 6.58 -1.10
C ASP A 143 17.44 6.54 -1.63
N GLY A 144 17.24 7.01 -2.86
CA GLY A 144 15.96 7.05 -3.54
C GLY A 144 15.10 8.26 -3.22
N CYS A 145 14.08 8.45 -4.06
CA CYS A 145 13.10 9.52 -3.95
C CYS A 145 11.74 8.94 -3.55
N LEU A 146 11.25 9.35 -2.37
CA LEU A 146 9.89 9.07 -1.95
C LEU A 146 8.96 10.15 -2.51
N HIS A 147 7.94 9.70 -3.21
CA HIS A 147 6.84 10.49 -3.71
C HIS A 147 5.59 10.25 -2.86
N ILE A 148 4.81 11.31 -2.66
CA ILE A 148 3.57 11.32 -1.88
C ILE A 148 2.50 11.97 -2.74
N ASP A 149 1.58 11.17 -3.26
CA ASP A 149 0.44 11.65 -4.03
C ASP A 149 -0.76 11.80 -3.11
N ILE A 150 -1.45 12.94 -3.24
CA ILE A 150 -2.61 13.30 -2.43
C ILE A 150 -3.72 13.78 -3.37
N GLY A 151 -4.81 13.03 -3.44
CA GLY A 151 -5.97 13.37 -4.27
C GLY A 151 -6.85 12.16 -4.55
N GLN A 152 -7.31 12.05 -5.79
CA GLN A 152 -7.97 10.88 -6.37
C GLN A 152 -6.94 10.11 -7.19
N ILE A 153 -6.80 8.82 -6.91
CA ILE A 153 -5.77 7.96 -7.49
C ILE A 153 -6.47 6.67 -7.90
N SER A 154 -6.15 6.18 -9.09
CA SER A 154 -6.74 4.96 -9.61
C SER A 154 -6.51 3.77 -8.67
N GLU A 155 -7.51 2.90 -8.56
CA GLU A 155 -7.46 1.64 -7.82
C GLU A 155 -7.04 0.44 -8.70
N ASP A 156 -6.77 0.67 -9.99
CA ASP A 156 -6.34 -0.31 -11.02
C ASP A 156 -4.87 -0.68 -10.79
N VAL A 157 -4.64 -1.61 -9.85
CA VAL A 157 -3.32 -2.13 -9.48
C VAL A 157 -2.79 -3.05 -10.56
N ILE A 158 -3.67 -3.90 -11.08
CA ILE A 158 -3.45 -4.68 -12.30
C ILE A 158 -3.98 -3.80 -13.44
N PRO A 159 -3.12 -3.20 -14.28
CA PRO A 159 -3.51 -2.14 -15.20
C PRO A 159 -4.20 -2.67 -16.48
N ASP A 160 -5.31 -3.39 -16.30
CA ASP A 160 -6.13 -3.95 -17.38
C ASP A 160 -7.51 -3.25 -17.51
N GLY A 161 -7.86 -2.37 -16.57
CA GLY A 161 -9.12 -1.63 -16.52
C GLY A 161 -10.33 -2.48 -16.15
N LEU A 162 -10.12 -3.67 -15.61
CA LEU A 162 -11.14 -4.59 -15.14
C LEU A 162 -11.17 -4.58 -13.62
N TYR A 163 -12.36 -4.73 -13.05
CA TYR A 163 -12.48 -4.75 -11.59
C TYR A 163 -12.02 -6.10 -11.03
N ASN A 164 -10.78 -6.17 -10.53
CA ASN A 164 -10.20 -7.33 -9.87
C ASN A 164 -10.64 -7.48 -8.40
N THR A 165 -11.11 -8.67 -8.05
CA THR A 165 -11.37 -9.07 -6.65
C THR A 165 -11.56 -10.56 -6.52
N GLU A 166 -11.22 -11.06 -5.33
CA GLU A 166 -11.48 -12.42 -4.88
C GLU A 166 -12.98 -12.68 -4.61
N ASP A 167 -13.80 -11.66 -4.34
CA ASP A 167 -15.24 -11.83 -4.03
C ASP A 167 -16.03 -12.21 -5.30
N ARG A 168 -16.30 -13.51 -5.46
CA ARG A 168 -17.00 -14.02 -6.63
C ARG A 168 -18.49 -13.80 -6.48
N ARG A 169 -19.12 -13.50 -7.62
CA ARG A 169 -20.57 -13.30 -7.65
C ARG A 169 -21.29 -14.63 -7.47
N VAL A 170 -21.98 -14.79 -6.34
CA VAL A 170 -22.94 -15.87 -6.12
C VAL A 170 -24.35 -15.32 -6.33
N ALA A 171 -25.08 -15.89 -7.30
CA ALA A 171 -26.43 -15.45 -7.67
C ALA A 171 -26.54 -13.93 -7.93
N TYR A 172 -25.55 -13.37 -8.64
CA TYR A 172 -25.41 -11.94 -9.01
C TYR A 172 -24.99 -10.97 -7.90
N PHE A 173 -24.72 -11.45 -6.69
CA PHE A 173 -24.28 -10.60 -5.58
C PHE A 173 -22.89 -11.03 -5.09
N ARG A 174 -22.13 -10.03 -4.66
CA ARG A 174 -20.93 -10.19 -3.85
C ARG A 174 -21.33 -10.11 -2.39
N ASN A 175 -20.77 -10.98 -1.55
CA ASN A 175 -21.22 -11.11 -0.16
C ASN A 175 -20.30 -10.34 0.82
N GLY A 176 -19.18 -9.81 0.34
CA GLY A 176 -18.18 -9.08 1.12
C GLY A 176 -17.32 -9.97 2.01
N LEU A 177 -17.36 -11.29 1.83
CA LEU A 177 -16.64 -12.28 2.62
C LEU A 177 -15.82 -13.15 1.68
N LEU A 178 -14.66 -13.60 2.13
CA LEU A 178 -13.84 -14.53 1.35
C LEU A 178 -14.35 -15.96 1.59
N ASP A 179 -14.93 -16.57 0.55
CA ASP A 179 -15.48 -17.92 0.56
C ASP A 179 -14.43 -18.99 0.18
N GLU A 180 -14.82 -20.26 0.30
CA GLU A 180 -13.96 -21.39 -0.04
C GLU A 180 -13.55 -21.36 -1.53
N GLY A 181 -12.24 -21.28 -1.77
CA GLY A 181 -11.66 -21.27 -3.12
C GLY A 181 -11.60 -19.90 -3.79
N GLU A 182 -11.86 -18.82 -3.04
CA GLU A 182 -11.74 -17.43 -3.52
C GLU A 182 -10.39 -16.78 -3.25
N ASP A 183 -9.63 -17.30 -2.29
CA ASP A 183 -8.31 -16.80 -1.83
C ASP A 183 -7.22 -17.11 -2.87
N THR A 184 -7.35 -16.49 -4.04
CA THR A 184 -6.61 -16.75 -5.28
C THR A 184 -5.83 -15.53 -5.76
N GLY A 185 -5.66 -14.53 -4.90
CA GLY A 185 -5.01 -13.28 -5.26
C GLY A 185 -5.89 -12.32 -6.04
N LEU A 186 -5.41 -11.08 -6.21
CA LEU A 186 -6.07 -10.07 -7.04
C LEU A 186 -6.15 -10.47 -8.51
N ASP A 187 -5.16 -11.22 -9.00
CA ASP A 187 -5.12 -11.68 -10.39
C ASP A 187 -6.10 -12.84 -10.67
N GLY A 188 -6.59 -13.50 -9.62
CA GLY A 188 -7.52 -14.62 -9.73
C GLY A 188 -6.87 -15.92 -10.24
N VAL A 189 -5.55 -16.02 -10.16
CA VAL A 189 -4.76 -17.13 -10.70
C VAL A 189 -4.04 -17.81 -9.54
N VAL A 190 -4.34 -19.10 -9.33
CA VAL A 190 -3.67 -19.89 -8.30
C VAL A 190 -2.35 -20.43 -8.81
N GLY A 191 -1.26 -20.26 -8.08
CA GLY A 191 0.00 -20.92 -8.41
C GLY A 191 1.10 -20.62 -7.41
N PRO A 192 2.23 -21.35 -7.48
CA PRO A 192 3.37 -20.98 -6.67
C PRO A 192 4.11 -19.79 -7.27
N ASP A 193 4.68 -18.96 -6.42
CA ASP A 193 5.65 -17.95 -6.83
C ASP A 193 6.97 -18.58 -7.34
N PRO A 194 7.68 -17.92 -8.27
CA PRO A 194 9.06 -18.28 -8.62
C PRO A 194 10.01 -18.19 -7.41
N PRO A 195 11.13 -18.97 -7.39
CA PRO A 195 12.01 -19.09 -6.22
C PRO A 195 12.83 -17.83 -5.89
N GLN A 196 12.80 -16.80 -6.73
CA GLN A 196 13.47 -15.52 -6.52
C GLN A 196 12.75 -14.40 -7.26
N LEU A 197 12.90 -13.17 -6.76
CA LEU A 197 12.41 -11.96 -7.42
C LEU A 197 13.05 -11.78 -8.80
N PHE A 198 12.29 -11.20 -9.73
CA PHE A 198 12.70 -10.97 -11.12
C PHE A 198 13.19 -12.24 -11.81
N TYR A 199 12.47 -13.35 -11.57
CA TYR A 199 12.75 -14.63 -12.17
C TYR A 199 12.70 -14.51 -13.70
N PRO A 200 13.66 -15.10 -14.44
CA PRO A 200 13.67 -15.03 -15.89
C PRO A 200 12.34 -15.46 -16.48
N HIS A 201 12.01 -14.90 -17.64
CA HIS A 201 10.82 -15.31 -18.37
C HIS A 201 10.89 -16.81 -18.71
N GLU A 202 9.88 -17.55 -18.28
CA GLU A 202 9.62 -18.95 -18.66
C GLU A 202 8.21 -19.06 -19.23
N GLU A 203 7.97 -20.07 -20.07
CA GLU A 203 6.61 -20.36 -20.54
C GLU A 203 5.75 -20.80 -19.34
N ALA A 204 4.62 -20.13 -19.16
CA ALA A 204 3.60 -20.52 -18.19
C ALA A 204 2.21 -20.45 -18.81
N THR A 205 1.30 -21.29 -18.32
CA THR A 205 -0.08 -21.36 -18.81
C THR A 205 -1.04 -21.53 -17.65
N ILE A 206 -2.27 -21.02 -17.81
CA ILE A 206 -3.35 -21.16 -16.83
C ILE A 206 -4.34 -22.22 -17.32
N GLU A 207 -4.54 -23.28 -16.54
CA GLU A 207 -5.57 -24.29 -16.76
C GLU A 207 -6.51 -24.35 -15.56
N ASN A 208 -7.81 -24.07 -15.78
CA ASN A 208 -8.84 -24.03 -14.74
C ASN A 208 -8.50 -23.08 -13.56
N GLY A 209 -7.88 -21.93 -13.87
CA GLY A 209 -7.48 -20.94 -12.85
C GLY A 209 -6.22 -21.32 -12.07
N ILE A 210 -5.48 -22.34 -12.51
CA ILE A 210 -4.21 -22.75 -11.90
C ILE A 210 -3.09 -22.52 -12.92
N ALA A 211 -2.09 -21.73 -12.56
CA ALA A 211 -0.89 -21.50 -13.36
C ALA A 211 0.16 -22.60 -13.17
N THR A 212 0.96 -22.84 -14.20
CA THR A 212 2.10 -23.76 -14.16
C THR A 212 3.18 -23.25 -15.13
N PRO A 213 4.48 -23.23 -14.75
CA PRO A 213 5.02 -23.65 -13.46
C PRO A 213 4.77 -22.66 -12.31
N TYR A 214 4.59 -21.38 -12.63
CA TYR A 214 4.39 -20.29 -11.67
C TYR A 214 3.25 -19.38 -12.14
N ASP A 215 2.63 -18.66 -11.20
CA ASP A 215 1.55 -17.69 -11.40
C ASP A 215 2.03 -16.33 -11.91
N PHE A 216 1.17 -15.69 -12.71
CA PHE A 216 1.49 -14.47 -13.42
C PHE A 216 0.22 -13.67 -13.68
N TRP A 217 0.40 -12.37 -13.87
CA TRP A 217 -0.69 -11.50 -14.28
C TRP A 217 -1.00 -11.71 -15.76
N ASP A 218 -2.09 -12.42 -16.06
CA ASP A 218 -2.62 -12.60 -17.42
C ASP A 218 -3.37 -11.34 -17.86
N LEU A 219 -2.61 -10.33 -18.27
CA LEU A 219 -3.13 -9.01 -18.61
C LEU A 219 -3.95 -9.06 -19.90
N ASN A 220 -3.63 -9.97 -20.82
CA ASN A 220 -4.29 -10.04 -22.12
C ASN A 220 -5.45 -11.06 -22.17
N LEU A 221 -5.63 -11.85 -21.10
CA LEU A 221 -6.67 -12.86 -20.89
C LEU A 221 -6.60 -14.02 -21.91
N ASP A 222 -5.42 -14.35 -22.40
CA ASP A 222 -5.19 -15.46 -23.33
C ASP A 222 -4.72 -16.76 -22.64
N LEU A 223 -4.57 -16.72 -21.32
CA LEU A 223 -4.16 -17.83 -20.45
C LEU A 223 -2.72 -18.32 -20.68
N VAL A 224 -1.90 -17.56 -21.41
CA VAL A 224 -0.51 -17.90 -21.72
C VAL A 224 0.39 -16.71 -21.40
N LYS A 225 1.41 -16.97 -20.59
CA LYS A 225 2.32 -15.92 -20.16
C LYS A 225 3.09 -15.32 -21.33
N SER A 226 2.88 -14.03 -21.54
CA SER A 226 3.61 -13.20 -22.49
C SER A 226 4.88 -12.60 -21.90
N THR A 227 5.79 -12.14 -22.77
CA THR A 227 7.09 -11.58 -22.35
C THR A 227 7.01 -10.32 -21.51
N ASP A 228 5.93 -9.57 -21.68
CA ASP A 228 5.58 -8.33 -21.00
C ASP A 228 4.71 -8.53 -19.75
N GLU A 229 4.25 -9.76 -19.49
CA GLU A 229 3.49 -10.09 -18.29
C GLU A 229 4.45 -10.44 -17.14
N PRO A 230 4.29 -9.83 -15.96
CA PRO A 230 5.11 -10.17 -14.79
C PRO A 230 4.61 -11.45 -14.12
N TRP A 231 5.51 -12.14 -13.40
CA TRP A 231 5.09 -13.06 -12.34
C TRP A 231 4.35 -12.26 -11.24
N SER A 232 3.34 -12.84 -10.61
CA SER A 232 2.44 -12.12 -9.68
C SER A 232 3.13 -11.77 -8.36
N TYR A 233 3.96 -12.66 -7.81
CA TYR A 233 4.64 -12.47 -6.53
C TYR A 233 3.68 -12.19 -5.37
N ASP A 234 2.54 -12.89 -5.35
CA ASP A 234 1.45 -12.61 -4.44
C ASP A 234 1.11 -13.77 -3.48
N ASP A 235 1.95 -14.80 -3.41
CA ASP A 235 1.88 -15.81 -2.35
C ASP A 235 2.07 -15.17 -0.96
N TRP A 236 1.06 -15.29 -0.10
CA TRP A 236 1.15 -14.84 1.28
C TRP A 236 1.83 -15.89 2.17
N LEU A 237 2.82 -15.46 2.98
CA LEU A 237 3.41 -16.29 4.04
C LEU A 237 3.47 -15.55 5.38
N PRO A 238 3.22 -16.25 6.51
CA PRO A 238 3.39 -15.65 7.83
C PRO A 238 4.87 -15.39 8.12
N TRP A 239 5.21 -14.17 8.53
CA TRP A 239 6.59 -13.78 8.88
C TRP A 239 7.20 -14.60 10.04
N GLY A 240 6.35 -15.19 10.88
CA GLY A 240 6.70 -16.26 11.82
C GLY A 240 7.90 -15.98 12.74
N LYS A 241 8.67 -17.01 13.09
CA LYS A 241 9.87 -16.85 13.93
C LYS A 241 11.07 -16.29 13.15
N THR A 242 11.04 -16.35 11.83
CA THR A 242 12.12 -15.93 10.94
C THR A 242 12.19 -14.41 10.78
N LYS A 243 11.11 -13.69 11.10
CA LYS A 243 11.01 -12.22 10.89
C LYS A 243 11.22 -11.84 9.44
N ASP A 244 10.78 -12.72 8.55
CA ASP A 244 10.82 -12.51 7.11
C ASP A 244 9.51 -11.88 6.67
N TYR A 245 9.55 -10.63 6.22
CA TYR A 245 8.36 -9.88 5.83
C TYR A 245 8.14 -9.85 4.32
N SER A 246 8.98 -10.53 3.53
CA SER A 246 8.96 -10.46 2.06
C SER A 246 7.62 -10.88 1.44
N HIS A 247 6.87 -11.76 2.11
CA HIS A 247 5.57 -12.28 1.66
C HIS A 247 4.39 -11.81 2.51
N ILE A 248 4.57 -10.83 3.40
CA ILE A 248 3.51 -10.40 4.33
C ILE A 248 2.35 -9.69 3.62
N ASN A 249 2.60 -9.19 2.41
CA ASN A 249 1.65 -8.43 1.59
C ASN A 249 1.05 -9.24 0.44
N GLY A 250 1.33 -10.55 0.35
CA GLY A 250 0.72 -11.43 -0.63
C GLY A 250 -0.81 -11.48 -0.48
N THR A 251 -1.49 -11.70 -1.61
CA THR A 251 -2.95 -11.79 -1.70
C THR A 251 -3.43 -13.23 -1.79
N GLU A 252 -2.69 -14.12 -2.46
CA GLU A 252 -3.01 -15.56 -2.48
C GLU A 252 -2.75 -16.21 -1.12
N ASN A 253 -3.68 -17.06 -0.66
CA ASN A 253 -3.60 -17.79 0.61
C ASN A 253 -3.51 -16.87 1.86
N SER A 254 -3.96 -15.62 1.73
CA SER A 254 -3.79 -14.58 2.75
C SER A 254 -4.79 -14.67 3.90
N LYS A 255 -5.79 -15.56 3.83
CA LYS A 255 -6.84 -15.72 4.87
C LYS A 255 -6.30 -15.99 6.27
N GLU A 256 -5.18 -16.71 6.40
CA GLU A 256 -4.58 -17.04 7.69
C GLU A 256 -3.86 -15.84 8.32
N GLY A 257 -3.59 -14.81 7.53
CA GLY A 257 -2.96 -13.57 7.94
C GLY A 257 -3.89 -12.58 8.63
N SER A 258 -5.21 -12.78 8.61
CA SER A 258 -6.19 -11.82 9.14
C SER A 258 -7.16 -12.47 10.14
N LEU A 259 -7.52 -11.73 11.19
CA LEU A 259 -8.62 -12.08 12.12
C LEU A 259 -9.99 -12.01 11.45
N ILE A 260 -10.09 -11.17 10.41
CA ILE A 260 -11.31 -10.99 9.61
C ILE A 260 -10.97 -11.43 8.19
N ILE A 261 -11.64 -12.48 7.73
CA ILE A 261 -11.41 -13.05 6.42
C ILE A 261 -12.16 -12.19 5.40
N CYS A 262 -11.43 -11.33 4.70
CA CYS A 262 -11.96 -10.42 3.68
C CYS A 262 -11.30 -10.71 2.34
N PRO A 263 -12.05 -10.60 1.23
CA PRO A 263 -11.48 -10.72 -0.10
C PRO A 263 -10.57 -9.53 -0.39
N ASP A 264 -9.47 -9.78 -1.09
CA ASP A 264 -8.70 -8.73 -1.73
C ASP A 264 -9.47 -8.16 -2.93
N THR A 265 -9.39 -6.85 -3.11
CA THR A 265 -10.18 -6.11 -4.10
C THR A 265 -9.50 -4.81 -4.47
N GLU A 266 -9.66 -4.40 -5.73
CA GLU A 266 -9.34 -3.06 -6.22
C GLU A 266 -10.45 -2.03 -5.94
N ASP A 267 -11.27 -2.28 -4.91
CA ASP A 267 -12.28 -1.32 -4.43
C ASP A 267 -11.85 -0.92 -3.02
N LEU A 268 -10.85 -0.04 -2.94
CA LEU A 268 -10.15 0.25 -1.67
C LEU A 268 -11.02 1.11 -0.75
N ASN A 269 -11.84 1.99 -1.34
CA ASN A 269 -12.77 2.82 -0.60
C ASN A 269 -14.08 2.10 -0.22
N GLY A 270 -14.41 0.98 -0.87
CA GLY A 270 -15.57 0.14 -0.60
C GLY A 270 -16.87 0.68 -1.19
N ASN A 271 -16.81 1.41 -2.31
CA ASN A 271 -17.97 2.00 -2.99
C ASN A 271 -18.66 1.02 -3.98
N GLY A 272 -18.05 -0.15 -4.21
CA GLY A 272 -18.55 -1.21 -5.08
C GLY A 272 -18.12 -1.11 -6.54
N THR A 273 -17.22 -0.19 -6.88
CA THR A 273 -16.73 0.06 -8.24
C THR A 273 -15.22 0.22 -8.27
N LEU A 274 -14.60 -0.07 -9.43
CA LEU A 274 -13.21 0.26 -9.70
C LEU A 274 -13.11 1.75 -10.07
N ASP A 275 -12.37 2.52 -9.28
CA ASP A 275 -12.12 3.93 -9.56
C ASP A 275 -10.86 4.11 -10.42
N LEU A 276 -10.99 4.72 -11.61
CA LEU A 276 -9.90 4.89 -12.59
C LEU A 276 -9.33 6.30 -12.64
N ASP A 277 -9.91 7.23 -11.88
CA ASP A 277 -9.54 8.64 -11.97
C ASP A 277 -8.16 8.89 -11.35
N ASN A 278 -7.36 9.67 -12.08
CA ASN A 278 -6.10 10.23 -11.58
C ASN A 278 -6.21 11.74 -11.54
N SER A 279 -6.42 12.28 -10.33
CA SER A 279 -6.28 13.69 -10.08
C SER A 279 -5.70 13.97 -8.70
N TYR A 280 -4.41 14.31 -8.67
CA TYR A 280 -3.65 14.43 -7.43
C TYR A 280 -2.54 15.47 -7.53
N SER A 281 -2.13 15.96 -6.36
CA SER A 281 -0.88 16.70 -6.17
C SER A 281 0.18 15.74 -5.66
N GLU A 282 1.33 15.73 -6.32
CA GLU A 282 2.50 14.93 -5.95
C GLU A 282 3.51 15.82 -5.21
N TYR A 283 3.96 15.33 -4.07
CA TYR A 283 5.08 15.87 -3.30
C TYR A 283 6.23 14.88 -3.35
N ARG A 284 7.46 15.37 -3.23
CA ARG A 284 8.66 14.55 -3.41
C ARG A 284 9.74 14.91 -2.42
N ILE A 285 10.41 13.90 -1.88
CA ILE A 285 11.65 14.03 -1.12
C ILE A 285 12.65 12.95 -1.56
N CYS A 286 13.83 13.34 -2.01
CA CYS A 286 14.96 12.41 -2.13
C CYS A 286 15.82 12.40 -0.89
N LEU A 287 16.20 11.19 -0.49
CA LEU A 287 16.74 10.89 0.82
C LEU A 287 18.26 11.02 0.90
N GLU A 288 18.93 11.25 -0.24
CA GLU A 288 20.37 11.46 -0.31
C GLU A 288 20.76 12.76 0.41
N LYS A 289 21.93 12.74 1.05
CA LYS A 289 22.37 13.84 1.93
C LYS A 289 22.68 15.14 1.20
N ASP A 290 23.01 15.07 -0.09
CA ASP A 290 23.29 16.20 -0.97
C ASP A 290 22.11 16.57 -1.87
N SER A 291 20.94 15.93 -1.66
CA SER A 291 19.70 16.26 -2.34
C SER A 291 19.29 17.73 -2.12
N PRO A 292 18.75 18.41 -3.14
CA PRO A 292 18.14 19.74 -2.97
C PRO A 292 16.95 19.72 -2.00
N ASP A 293 16.30 18.56 -1.81
CA ASP A 293 15.12 18.40 -0.94
C ASP A 293 15.49 18.49 0.55
N THR A 294 16.78 18.54 0.88
CA THR A 294 17.27 18.89 2.22
C THR A 294 16.80 20.28 2.69
N VAL A 295 16.31 21.12 1.77
CA VAL A 295 15.65 22.39 2.11
C VAL A 295 14.41 22.21 3.01
N TYR A 296 13.72 21.08 2.91
CA TYR A 296 12.54 20.75 3.70
C TYR A 296 12.88 20.19 5.08
N LEU A 297 14.17 19.96 5.40
CA LEU A 297 14.59 19.46 6.71
C LEU A 297 14.34 20.53 7.79
N VAL A 298 13.65 20.12 8.85
CA VAL A 298 13.44 20.97 10.02
C VAL A 298 14.75 21.12 10.79
N LYS A 299 15.27 22.35 10.84
CA LYS A 299 16.51 22.69 11.55
C LYS A 299 16.28 22.60 13.07
N GLY A 300 17.24 22.02 13.78
CA GLY A 300 17.20 21.91 15.26
C GLY A 300 17.79 20.63 15.83
N TYR A 301 18.05 19.62 14.98
CA TYR A 301 18.57 18.31 15.36
C TYR A 301 19.85 17.86 14.60
N PRO A 302 20.80 18.75 14.23
CA PRO A 302 21.86 18.44 13.28
C PRO A 302 22.83 17.31 13.71
N ASP A 303 23.14 17.18 15.00
CA ASP A 303 24.11 16.18 15.49
C ASP A 303 23.47 14.80 15.73
N LEU A 304 22.14 14.74 15.89
CA LEU A 304 21.39 13.50 16.15
C LEU A 304 21.07 12.76 14.85
N TYR A 305 20.78 13.48 13.78
CA TYR A 305 20.52 12.89 12.45
C TYR A 305 21.70 12.07 11.90
N ALA A 306 22.93 12.53 12.14
CA ALA A 306 24.14 11.80 11.77
C ALA A 306 24.32 10.48 12.54
N THR A 307 23.64 10.30 13.68
CA THR A 307 23.80 9.11 14.56
C THR A 307 22.62 8.14 14.50
N THR A 308 21.39 8.60 14.24
CA THR A 308 20.19 7.74 14.22
C THR A 308 19.65 7.46 12.82
N GLY A 309 19.94 8.34 11.85
CA GLY A 309 19.47 8.25 10.46
C GLY A 309 18.02 8.69 10.23
N TRP A 310 17.29 9.07 11.29
CA TRP A 310 15.95 9.65 11.17
C TRP A 310 16.04 11.12 10.76
N HIS A 311 15.14 11.58 9.92
CA HIS A 311 15.05 12.96 9.45
C HIS A 311 13.61 13.47 9.57
N HIS A 312 13.44 14.73 9.95
CA HIS A 312 12.14 15.39 9.96
C HIS A 312 12.04 16.32 8.76
N TYR A 313 11.21 15.93 7.79
CA TYR A 313 10.84 16.78 6.66
C TYR A 313 9.52 17.48 6.94
N ARG A 314 9.47 18.77 6.63
CA ARG A 314 8.25 19.58 6.60
C ARG A 314 8.07 20.13 5.20
N ILE A 315 7.13 19.57 4.46
CA ILE A 315 6.89 19.86 3.05
C ILE A 315 5.71 20.83 2.94
N PRO A 316 5.86 21.99 2.29
CA PRO A 316 4.76 22.92 2.05
C PRO A 316 3.74 22.30 1.08
N LEU A 317 2.46 22.32 1.46
CA LEU A 317 1.40 21.76 0.61
C LEU A 317 1.09 22.67 -0.58
N ASP A 318 1.33 23.98 -0.50
CA ASP A 318 1.07 24.95 -1.57
C ASP A 318 2.09 24.93 -2.72
N ASP A 319 3.15 24.14 -2.62
CA ASP A 319 4.19 23.99 -3.64
C ASP A 319 4.40 22.50 -4.01
N PRO A 320 3.45 21.86 -4.71
CA PRO A 320 3.59 20.47 -5.15
C PRO A 320 4.67 20.34 -6.23
N ALA A 321 5.38 19.21 -6.22
CA ALA A 321 6.40 18.90 -7.23
C ALA A 321 5.78 18.65 -8.61
N LEU A 322 4.57 18.07 -8.64
CA LEU A 322 3.78 17.81 -9.84
C LEU A 322 2.28 17.87 -9.53
N VAL A 323 1.48 18.31 -10.49
CA VAL A 323 0.02 18.30 -10.40
C VAL A 323 -0.54 17.54 -11.61
N ILE A 324 -1.26 16.45 -11.35
CA ILE A 324 -1.98 15.68 -12.34
C ILE A 324 -3.45 16.06 -12.23
N GLN A 325 -3.95 16.86 -13.18
CA GLN A 325 -5.30 17.44 -13.18
C GLN A 325 -5.62 18.27 -11.91
N GLU A 326 -6.32 19.39 -12.04
CA GLU A 326 -6.65 20.19 -10.86
C GLU A 326 -7.83 19.59 -10.09
N VAL A 327 -7.59 19.16 -8.84
CA VAL A 327 -8.63 18.79 -7.89
C VAL A 327 -8.57 19.68 -6.64
N PRO A 328 -9.72 20.21 -6.17
CA PRO A 328 -9.79 20.83 -4.86
C PRO A 328 -9.35 19.84 -3.78
N ARG A 329 -8.47 20.27 -2.88
CA ARG A 329 -8.01 19.46 -1.73
C ARG A 329 -9.14 18.90 -0.85
N THR A 330 -10.34 19.47 -0.94
CA THR A 330 -11.54 18.97 -0.26
C THR A 330 -12.03 17.61 -0.76
N ASN A 331 -11.53 17.16 -1.92
CA ASN A 331 -11.92 15.89 -2.56
C ASN A 331 -10.77 14.86 -2.53
N THR A 332 -9.88 14.96 -1.55
CA THR A 332 -8.84 13.96 -1.36
C THR A 332 -9.47 12.65 -0.85
N GLU A 333 -9.29 11.58 -1.63
CA GLU A 333 -9.85 10.26 -1.36
C GLU A 333 -8.76 9.22 -1.13
N THR A 334 -7.55 9.45 -1.63
CA THR A 334 -6.45 8.49 -1.60
C THR A 334 -5.14 9.19 -1.32
N ILE A 335 -4.25 8.50 -0.59
CA ILE A 335 -2.83 8.82 -0.50
C ILE A 335 -2.06 7.66 -1.10
N ARG A 336 -1.11 7.95 -2.00
CA ARG A 336 -0.15 6.96 -2.51
C ARG A 336 1.27 7.37 -2.10
N LEU A 337 2.02 6.41 -1.60
CA LEU A 337 3.46 6.51 -1.37
C LEU A 337 4.14 5.64 -2.41
N TRP A 338 5.07 6.20 -3.17
CA TRP A 338 5.84 5.42 -4.13
C TRP A 338 7.28 5.87 -4.17
N ILE A 339 8.18 4.97 -4.54
CA ILE A 339 9.61 5.21 -4.52
C ILE A 339 10.21 4.92 -5.89
N ASN A 340 11.16 5.75 -6.31
CA ASN A 340 12.03 5.53 -7.46
C ASN A 340 13.43 6.06 -7.16
N GLY A 341 14.29 6.15 -8.18
CA GLY A 341 15.58 6.82 -8.06
C GLY A 341 16.63 6.02 -7.29
N VAL A 342 16.43 4.71 -7.12
CA VAL A 342 17.29 3.86 -6.30
C VAL A 342 18.38 3.21 -7.15
N GLU A 343 19.64 3.39 -6.75
CA GLU A 343 20.79 2.81 -7.45
C GLU A 343 21.21 1.44 -6.88
N GLN A 344 20.87 1.16 -5.62
CA GLN A 344 21.21 -0.08 -4.93
C GLN A 344 20.28 -1.25 -5.30
N ASP A 345 20.75 -2.50 -5.12
CA ASP A 345 19.94 -3.71 -5.36
C ASP A 345 18.68 -3.80 -4.48
N SER A 346 18.73 -3.14 -3.32
CA SER A 346 17.59 -2.98 -2.42
C SER A 346 17.82 -1.85 -1.44
N ILE A 347 16.75 -1.17 -1.02
CA ILE A 347 16.79 -0.19 0.07
C ILE A 347 15.66 -0.44 1.06
N SER A 348 15.81 0.10 2.28
CA SER A 348 14.75 0.16 3.28
C SER A 348 14.49 1.61 3.68
N VAL A 349 13.22 1.99 3.65
CA VAL A 349 12.75 3.29 4.12
C VAL A 349 11.73 3.04 5.22
N SER A 350 11.82 3.82 6.30
CA SER A 350 10.91 3.72 7.45
C SER A 350 10.32 5.07 7.80
N ILE A 351 9.01 5.13 8.02
CA ILE A 351 8.25 6.32 8.41
C ILE A 351 7.73 6.12 9.83
N ALA A 352 8.12 6.99 10.76
CA ALA A 352 7.68 6.96 12.16
C ALA A 352 6.50 7.87 12.43
N ALA A 353 6.36 8.95 11.65
CA ALA A 353 5.23 9.85 11.73
C ALA A 353 4.93 10.43 10.35
N PHE A 354 3.63 10.51 10.07
CA PHE A 354 3.05 11.14 8.90
C PHE A 354 1.84 11.92 9.40
N HIS A 355 1.84 13.25 9.28
CA HIS A 355 0.68 14.05 9.63
C HIS A 355 0.66 15.39 8.89
N PHE A 356 -0.56 15.88 8.64
CA PHE A 356 -0.79 17.22 8.16
C PHE A 356 -0.73 18.21 9.33
N SER A 357 -0.16 19.39 9.12
CA SER A 357 0.01 20.41 10.16
C SER A 357 -0.25 21.84 9.66
N THR A 358 -0.52 22.71 10.62
CA THR A 358 -0.58 24.17 10.44
C THR A 358 0.68 24.79 11.05
N GLU A 359 0.91 26.08 10.77
CA GLU A 359 1.89 26.92 11.49
C GLU A 359 1.87 26.72 13.02
#